data_AF-A0A212ILP2-F1
#
_entry.id   AF-A0A212ILP2-F1
#
_cell.length_a   1.000
_cell.length_b   1.000
_cell.length_c   1.000
_cell.angle_alpha   90.00
_cell.angle_beta   90.00
_cell.angle_gamma   90.00
#
_symmetry.space_group_name_H-M   'P 1'
#
loop_
_entity.id
_entity.type
_entity.pdbx_description
1 polymer ?
#
loop_
_entity_poly.entity_id
_entity_poly.type
_entity_poly.pdbx_seq_one_letter_code
_entity_poly.pdbx_strand_id
1 'polypeptide(L)'
;MRQVMLVSFLLCSPHLFAADVVVNFKANLLAMTCTVNIVVGSSKAVNQTIDFGVLTRAELEAQGANTLKDFSLQYSNCTIGSSTNQTVTWMKTGIKASSWYNGYPTELYGGNNGAAAVLYRSGSPNSLLVLNSSTPFDWTSTERTNKALNLVLSLRPTSYSTTATSGTFNGSLTFTTTYQ
;
A
#
# COMPACT_ATOMS: atom_id res chain seq x y z
N MET A 1 41.65 -41.39 -36.46
CA MET A 1 41.61 -39.91 -36.45
C MET A 1 40.25 -39.55 -37.05
N ARG A 2 39.22 -38.96 -36.43
CA ARG A 2 39.05 -37.90 -35.40
C ARG A 2 37.61 -38.10 -34.88
N GLN A 3 37.40 -38.59 -33.67
CA GLN A 3 36.84 -37.85 -32.53
C GLN A 3 36.04 -36.56 -32.80
N VAL A 4 34.77 -36.59 -32.32
CA VAL A 4 34.16 -35.67 -31.32
C VAL A 4 33.15 -34.60 -31.77
N MET A 5 32.00 -34.66 -31.08
CA MET A 5 30.98 -33.64 -30.74
C MET A 5 30.16 -32.98 -31.85
N LEU A 6 28.85 -33.29 -31.85
CA LEU A 6 27.84 -32.24 -32.00
C LEU A 6 27.05 -32.15 -30.68
N VAL A 7 27.28 -31.04 -29.98
CA VAL A 7 26.68 -30.69 -28.69
C VAL A 7 25.24 -30.24 -28.93
N SER A 8 24.28 -30.93 -28.31
CA SER A 8 22.88 -30.52 -28.24
C SER A 8 22.74 -29.20 -27.48
N PHE A 9 22.44 -28.12 -28.19
CA PHE A 9 22.05 -26.84 -27.59
C PHE A 9 20.59 -26.94 -27.10
N LEU A 10 20.41 -27.38 -25.86
CA LEU A 10 19.16 -27.14 -25.13
C LEU A 10 19.02 -25.64 -24.89
N LEU A 11 18.01 -25.03 -25.52
CA LEU A 11 17.54 -23.68 -25.25
C LEU A 11 17.03 -23.62 -23.80
N CYS A 12 17.91 -23.26 -22.88
CA CYS A 12 17.56 -22.92 -21.52
C CYS A 12 16.75 -21.60 -21.57
N SER A 13 15.43 -21.71 -21.45
CA SER A 13 14.55 -20.56 -21.25
C SER A 13 14.84 -20.00 -19.85
N PRO A 14 15.26 -18.73 -19.69
CA PRO A 14 15.31 -18.14 -18.37
C PRO A 14 13.88 -17.88 -17.92
N HIS A 15 13.28 -18.86 -17.24
CA HIS A 15 12.10 -18.61 -16.43
C HIS A 15 12.50 -17.65 -15.31
N LEU A 16 11.92 -16.46 -15.31
CA LEU A 16 11.95 -15.58 -14.15
C LEU A 16 11.20 -16.29 -13.02
N PHE A 17 11.96 -16.84 -12.08
CA PHE A 17 11.42 -17.24 -10.79
C PHE A 17 11.19 -15.97 -9.98
N ALA A 18 9.93 -15.69 -9.66
CA ALA A 18 9.61 -14.79 -8.56
C ALA A 18 10.21 -15.41 -7.29
N ALA A 19 11.12 -14.69 -6.64
CA ALA A 19 11.59 -15.07 -5.32
C ALA A 19 10.51 -14.68 -4.32
N ASP A 20 9.82 -15.67 -3.76
CA ASP A 20 8.89 -15.45 -2.67
C ASP A 20 9.65 -14.93 -1.44
N VAL A 21 9.35 -13.69 -1.06
CA VAL A 21 9.82 -13.12 0.21
C VAL A 21 8.92 -13.65 1.32
N VAL A 22 9.40 -14.66 2.04
CA VAL A 22 8.72 -15.22 3.21
C VAL A 22 9.07 -14.39 4.45
N VAL A 23 8.05 -13.84 5.11
CA VAL A 23 8.18 -13.12 6.39
C VAL A 23 7.54 -13.96 7.49
N ASN A 24 8.34 -14.39 8.49
CA ASN A 24 7.88 -15.13 9.66
C ASN A 24 7.81 -14.24 10.90
N PHE A 25 6.71 -14.32 11.66
CA PHE A 25 6.64 -13.77 13.00
C PHE A 25 6.00 -14.75 13.99
N LYS A 26 6.69 -14.93 15.13
CA LYS A 26 6.13 -15.46 16.38
C LYS A 26 5.61 -14.29 17.21
N ALA A 27 4.37 -14.38 17.68
CA ALA A 27 3.85 -13.52 18.73
C ALA A 27 3.24 -14.40 19.84
N ASN A 28 3.69 -14.16 21.08
CA ASN A 28 3.12 -14.75 22.29
C ASN A 28 1.69 -14.22 22.49
N LEU A 29 0.75 -15.13 22.77
CA LEU A 29 -0.64 -14.79 23.13
C LEU A 29 -0.70 -14.10 24.49
N LEU A 30 -1.41 -12.97 24.55
CA LEU A 30 -2.33 -12.54 25.63
C LEU A 30 -3.05 -11.24 25.20
N ALA A 31 -4.39 -11.24 25.30
CA ALA A 31 -5.38 -10.18 24.98
C ALA A 31 -5.92 -10.10 23.53
N MET A 32 -7.24 -9.93 23.43
CA MET A 32 -8.06 -9.89 22.20
C MET A 32 -7.69 -8.69 21.33
N THR A 33 -6.93 -8.92 20.26
CA THR A 33 -6.46 -7.85 19.38
C THR A 33 -7.47 -7.57 18.26
N CYS A 34 -7.82 -6.30 18.05
CA CYS A 34 -8.50 -5.89 16.83
C CYS A 34 -7.66 -6.33 15.62
N THR A 35 -8.27 -7.09 14.71
CA THR A 35 -7.61 -7.45 13.45
C THR A 35 -7.89 -6.35 12.44
N VAL A 36 -6.85 -5.61 12.01
CA VAL A 36 -6.97 -4.63 10.92
C VAL A 36 -6.71 -5.33 9.60
N ASN A 37 -7.69 -5.30 8.72
CA ASN A 37 -7.61 -5.81 7.36
C ASN A 37 -7.57 -4.65 6.37
N ILE A 38 -6.87 -4.83 5.27
CA ILE A 38 -6.94 -3.97 4.10
C ILE A 38 -8.03 -4.53 3.18
N VAL A 39 -8.98 -3.69 2.79
CA VAL A 39 -10.09 -4.05 1.91
C VAL A 39 -9.97 -3.28 0.61
N VAL A 40 -9.85 -4.02 -0.49
CA VAL A 40 -9.76 -3.50 -1.86
C VAL A 40 -10.88 -4.16 -2.68
N GLY A 41 -11.89 -3.38 -3.07
CA GLY A 41 -13.12 -3.93 -3.66
C GLY A 41 -13.77 -4.98 -2.74
N SER A 42 -13.96 -6.20 -3.24
CA SER A 42 -14.48 -7.33 -2.47
C SER A 42 -13.41 -8.15 -1.74
N SER A 43 -12.12 -7.86 -1.97
CA SER A 43 -11.01 -8.58 -1.34
C SER A 43 -10.73 -8.02 0.05
N LYS A 44 -10.55 -8.90 1.04
CA LYS A 44 -10.24 -8.55 2.43
C LYS A 44 -9.13 -9.44 2.95
N ALA A 45 -8.00 -8.84 3.31
CA ALA A 45 -6.87 -9.56 3.89
C ALA A 45 -5.96 -8.60 4.67
N VAL A 46 -5.06 -9.16 5.49
CA VAL A 46 -4.06 -8.36 6.24
C VAL A 46 -2.97 -7.79 5.33
N ASN A 47 -2.76 -8.37 4.16
CA ASN A 47 -1.87 -7.89 3.09
C ASN A 47 -2.66 -7.79 1.79
N GLN A 48 -2.51 -6.70 1.05
CA GLN A 48 -3.19 -6.48 -0.22
C GLN A 48 -2.21 -5.90 -1.24
N THR A 49 -2.48 -6.19 -2.51
CA THR A 49 -1.83 -5.54 -3.65
C THR A 49 -2.87 -4.67 -4.34
N ILE A 50 -2.54 -3.40 -4.53
CA ILE A 50 -3.36 -2.47 -5.32
C ILE A 50 -2.70 -2.33 -6.67
N ASP A 51 -3.37 -2.85 -7.71
CA ASP A 51 -2.90 -2.77 -9.08
C ASP A 51 -3.60 -1.61 -9.82
N PHE A 52 -2.79 -0.71 -10.38
CA PHE A 52 -3.23 0.37 -11.26
C PHE A 52 -3.35 -0.08 -12.72
N GLY A 53 -2.89 -1.28 -13.04
CA GLY A 53 -2.77 -1.78 -14.40
C GLY A 53 -1.70 -1.01 -15.18
N VAL A 54 -1.85 -1.01 -16.50
CA VAL A 54 -1.00 -0.22 -17.40
C VAL A 54 -1.66 1.13 -17.61
N LEU A 55 -0.93 2.20 -17.28
CA LEU A 55 -1.33 3.58 -17.54
C LEU A 55 -0.42 4.18 -18.61
N THR A 56 -1.01 4.90 -19.56
CA THR A 56 -0.25 5.77 -20.47
C THR A 56 0.26 7.00 -19.72
N ARG A 57 1.28 7.65 -20.28
CA ARG A 57 1.80 8.91 -19.75
C ARG A 57 0.71 10.00 -19.67
N ALA A 58 -0.12 10.10 -20.70
CA ALA A 58 -1.21 11.09 -20.75
C ALA A 58 -2.24 10.85 -19.65
N GLU A 59 -2.56 9.59 -19.36
CA GLU A 59 -3.46 9.23 -18.25
C GLU A 59 -2.87 9.59 -16.89
N LEU A 60 -1.59 9.31 -16.68
CA LEU A 60 -0.87 9.67 -15.46
C LEU A 60 -0.84 11.19 -15.25
N GLU A 61 -0.53 11.95 -16.30
CA GLU A 61 -0.47 13.42 -16.27
C GLU A 61 -1.86 14.05 -16.06
N ALA A 62 -2.91 13.46 -16.64
CA ALA A 62 -4.29 13.89 -16.47
C ALA A 62 -4.83 13.66 -15.04
N GLN A 63 -4.24 12.73 -14.28
CA GLN A 63 -4.64 12.40 -12.90
C GLN A 63 -6.15 12.10 -12.78
N GLY A 64 -6.67 11.35 -13.75
CA GLY A 64 -8.08 10.97 -13.83
C GLY A 64 -8.45 9.81 -12.91
N ALA A 65 -9.68 9.30 -13.04
CA ALA A 65 -10.18 8.23 -12.17
C ALA A 65 -9.36 6.92 -12.24
N ASN A 66 -8.69 6.66 -13.36
CA ASN A 66 -7.80 5.52 -13.55
C ASN A 66 -6.50 5.59 -12.74
N THR A 67 -6.09 6.79 -12.29
CA THR A 67 -4.94 6.97 -11.41
C THR A 67 -5.33 6.95 -9.93
N LEU A 68 -6.59 6.63 -9.60
CA LEU A 68 -7.11 6.55 -8.25
C LEU A 68 -7.52 5.13 -7.91
N LYS A 69 -7.20 4.69 -6.69
CA LYS A 69 -7.65 3.41 -6.14
C LYS A 69 -8.14 3.59 -4.71
N ASP A 70 -9.42 3.34 -4.53
CA ASP A 70 -10.06 3.29 -3.23
C ASP A 70 -9.71 1.99 -2.51
N PHE A 71 -9.45 2.10 -1.22
CA PHE A 71 -9.34 0.97 -0.30
C PHE A 71 -9.72 1.43 1.11
N SER A 72 -9.84 0.49 2.03
CA SER A 72 -10.07 0.85 3.44
C SER A 72 -9.25 -0.01 4.38
N LEU A 73 -8.89 0.57 5.52
CA LEU A 73 -8.49 -0.22 6.69
C LEU A 73 -9.75 -0.51 7.48
N GLN A 74 -10.07 -1.79 7.65
CA GLN A 74 -11.24 -2.22 8.41
C GLN A 74 -10.83 -3.10 9.57
N TYR A 75 -11.33 -2.78 10.76
CA TYR A 75 -11.06 -3.61 11.92
C TYR A 75 -12.19 -4.61 12.19
N SER A 76 -11.82 -5.79 12.67
CA SER A 76 -12.75 -6.83 13.13
C SER A 76 -12.31 -7.39 14.48
N ASN A 77 -13.17 -8.22 15.08
CA ASN A 77 -12.93 -8.85 16.39
C ASN A 77 -12.80 -7.85 17.55
N CYS A 78 -13.37 -6.65 17.36
CA CYS A 78 -13.59 -5.66 18.41
C CYS A 78 -14.79 -4.75 18.09
N THR A 79 -15.28 -4.06 19.10
CA THR A 79 -16.52 -3.25 19.06
C THR A 79 -16.29 -1.88 19.68
N ILE A 80 -17.14 -0.91 19.34
CA ILE A 80 -17.22 0.37 20.06
C ILE A 80 -18.37 0.27 21.05
N GLY A 81 -18.16 0.62 22.31
CA GLY A 81 -19.20 0.52 23.33
C GLY A 81 -18.70 0.67 24.76
N SER A 82 -19.49 0.22 25.74
CA SER A 82 -19.18 0.32 27.17
C SER A 82 -18.89 -1.04 27.83
N SER A 83 -18.94 -2.15 27.08
CA SER A 83 -18.61 -3.48 27.63
C SER A 83 -17.09 -3.63 27.75
N THR A 84 -16.63 -3.90 28.97
CA THR A 84 -15.28 -3.66 29.49
C THR A 84 -14.13 -4.45 28.83
N ASN A 85 -14.39 -5.45 27.99
CA ASN A 85 -13.34 -6.38 27.56
C ASN A 85 -12.87 -6.23 26.09
N GLN A 86 -13.59 -5.52 25.22
CA GLN A 86 -13.25 -5.39 23.77
C GLN A 86 -13.69 -4.05 23.15
N THR A 87 -13.73 -3.00 23.97
CA THR A 87 -14.11 -1.66 23.52
C THR A 87 -12.93 -0.97 22.86
N VAL A 88 -13.14 -0.37 21.68
CA VAL A 88 -12.22 0.59 21.08
C VAL A 88 -12.77 2.00 21.26
N THR A 89 -12.19 2.74 22.18
CA THR A 89 -12.48 4.15 22.44
C THR A 89 -11.68 5.06 21.52
N TRP A 90 -10.51 4.60 21.08
CA TRP A 90 -9.56 5.39 20.30
C TRP A 90 -8.70 4.51 19.38
N MET A 91 -8.30 5.04 18.21
CA MET A 91 -7.35 4.39 17.30
C MET A 91 -6.47 5.43 16.62
N LYS A 92 -5.17 5.15 16.51
CA LYS A 92 -4.21 5.89 15.68
C LYS A 92 -3.54 4.98 14.68
N THR A 93 -3.23 5.50 13.50
CA THR A 93 -2.49 4.79 12.46
C THR A 93 -1.24 5.56 12.05
N GLY A 94 -0.10 4.89 12.07
CA GLY A 94 1.13 5.31 11.41
C GLY A 94 1.29 4.60 10.08
N ILE A 95 1.91 5.27 9.11
CA ILE A 95 2.15 4.72 7.78
C ILE A 95 3.64 4.83 7.45
N LYS A 96 4.25 3.71 7.10
CA LYS A 96 5.63 3.64 6.66
C LYS A 96 5.70 3.21 5.20
N ALA A 97 6.33 4.02 4.37
CA ALA A 97 6.64 3.67 2.99
C ALA A 97 8.00 2.96 2.90
N SER A 98 8.12 1.96 2.04
CA SER A 98 9.40 1.28 1.73
C SER A 98 10.44 2.24 1.15
N SER A 99 9.98 3.29 0.48
CA SER A 99 10.77 4.27 -0.26
C SER A 99 10.00 5.59 -0.27
N TRP A 100 10.66 6.71 -0.08
CA TRP A 100 10.04 8.04 -0.09
C TRP A 100 10.75 8.94 -1.08
N TYR A 101 10.02 9.88 -1.66
CA TYR A 101 10.60 10.84 -2.59
C TYR A 101 11.24 11.99 -1.81
N ASN A 102 12.55 12.20 -2.00
CA ASN A 102 13.38 13.11 -1.19
C ASN A 102 12.86 14.56 -1.09
N GLY A 103 11.97 15.01 -1.98
CA GLY A 103 11.39 16.35 -1.96
C GLY A 103 10.00 16.48 -1.32
N TYR A 104 9.27 15.38 -1.10
CA TYR A 104 7.87 15.42 -0.67
C TYR A 104 7.54 14.30 0.32
N PRO A 105 7.36 14.60 1.62
CA PRO A 105 7.16 13.57 2.64
C PRO A 105 5.80 12.85 2.53
N THR A 106 4.91 13.32 1.66
CA THR A 106 3.61 12.71 1.34
C THR A 106 3.68 11.71 0.20
N GLU A 107 4.85 11.54 -0.44
CA GLU A 107 5.00 10.77 -1.68
C GLU A 107 5.74 9.45 -1.46
N LEU A 108 5.11 8.39 -1.95
CA LEU A 108 5.69 7.06 -2.13
C LEU A 108 6.36 7.01 -3.50
N TYR A 109 7.66 6.71 -3.49
CA TYR A 109 8.42 6.53 -4.71
C TYR A 109 8.50 5.04 -5.06
N GLY A 110 8.07 4.66 -6.27
CA GLY A 110 7.97 3.26 -6.68
C GLY A 110 8.92 2.84 -7.81
N GLY A 111 9.76 3.74 -8.33
CA GLY A 111 10.66 3.43 -9.44
C GLY A 111 11.20 4.69 -10.12
N ASN A 112 12.22 4.54 -10.97
CA ASN A 112 12.85 5.66 -11.67
C ASN A 112 12.13 6.05 -12.97
N ASN A 113 10.83 6.27 -12.89
CA ASN A 113 9.95 6.56 -14.03
C ASN A 113 9.21 7.90 -13.90
N GLY A 114 9.55 8.73 -12.92
CA GLY A 114 8.91 10.03 -12.70
C GLY A 114 7.48 9.96 -12.16
N ALA A 115 7.03 8.79 -11.69
CA ALA A 115 5.75 8.61 -11.01
C ALA A 115 5.92 8.50 -9.49
N ALA A 116 4.95 9.01 -8.76
CA ALA A 116 4.80 8.91 -7.32
C ALA A 116 3.37 8.49 -6.98
N ALA A 117 3.19 7.90 -5.80
CA ALA A 117 1.86 7.72 -5.23
C ALA A 117 1.69 8.57 -3.98
N VAL A 118 0.50 9.14 -3.79
CA VAL A 118 0.11 9.85 -2.58
C VAL A 118 -1.14 9.23 -1.99
N LEU A 119 -1.30 9.42 -0.69
CA LEU A 119 -2.41 8.88 0.06
C LEU A 119 -3.24 10.00 0.68
N TYR A 120 -4.55 9.88 0.67
CA TYR A 120 -5.46 10.78 1.39
C TYR A 120 -6.69 10.02 1.87
N ARG A 121 -7.44 10.64 2.79
CA ARG A 121 -8.75 10.12 3.20
C ARG A 121 -9.77 10.31 2.09
N SER A 122 -10.62 9.31 1.89
CA SER A 122 -11.72 9.42 0.94
C SER A 122 -12.61 10.64 1.28
N GLY A 123 -12.98 11.41 0.25
CA GLY A 123 -13.71 12.67 0.40
C GLY A 123 -12.86 13.87 0.85
N SER A 124 -11.53 13.72 1.02
CA SER A 124 -10.61 14.80 1.38
C SER A 124 -9.33 14.82 0.52
N PRO A 125 -9.45 14.96 -0.82
CA PRO A 125 -8.31 14.84 -1.74
C PRO A 125 -7.20 15.88 -1.54
N ASN A 126 -7.51 17.01 -0.91
CA ASN A 126 -6.54 18.07 -0.60
C ASN A 126 -5.82 17.88 0.74
N SER A 127 -6.11 16.79 1.47
CA SER A 127 -5.51 16.49 2.77
C SER A 127 -4.67 15.23 2.68
N LEU A 128 -3.50 15.37 2.03
CA LEU A 128 -2.53 14.29 1.89
C LEU A 128 -2.04 13.82 3.26
N LEU A 129 -1.97 12.51 3.41
CA LEU A 129 -1.37 11.86 4.56
C LEU A 129 0.14 11.83 4.39
N VAL A 130 0.85 12.25 5.42
CA VAL A 130 2.31 12.21 5.46
C VAL A 130 2.76 10.76 5.62
N LEU A 131 3.63 10.32 4.73
CA LEU A 131 4.25 9.00 4.79
C LEU A 131 5.51 9.07 5.64
N ASN A 132 5.85 7.98 6.33
CA ASN A 132 7.01 7.90 7.22
C ASN A 132 7.01 8.93 8.36
N SER A 133 5.85 9.49 8.72
CA SER A 133 5.71 10.38 9.87
C SER A 133 5.99 9.62 11.17
N SER A 134 6.75 10.24 12.08
CA SER A 134 6.90 9.77 13.46
C SER A 134 5.62 9.99 14.29
N THR A 135 4.74 10.87 13.82
CA THR A 135 3.45 11.17 14.44
C THR A 135 2.32 10.45 13.70
N PRO A 136 1.65 9.47 14.32
CA PRO A 136 0.46 8.82 13.77
C PRO A 136 -0.72 9.79 13.67
N PHE A 137 -1.70 9.48 12.83
CA PHE A 137 -2.96 10.21 12.77
C PHE A 137 -4.11 9.43 13.42
N ASP A 138 -5.06 10.16 14.01
CA ASP A 138 -6.24 9.60 14.67
C ASP A 138 -7.30 9.14 13.69
N TRP A 139 -7.97 8.03 13.98
CA TRP A 139 -9.26 7.71 13.38
C TRP A 139 -10.34 8.58 14.01
N THR A 140 -11.19 9.17 13.17
CA THR A 140 -12.37 9.92 13.60
C THR A 140 -13.39 9.02 14.28
N SER A 141 -14.30 9.62 15.05
CA SER A 141 -15.41 8.89 15.67
C SER A 141 -16.29 8.17 14.63
N THR A 142 -16.49 8.78 13.47
CA THR A 142 -17.24 8.20 12.35
C THR A 142 -16.53 7.00 11.74
N GLU A 143 -15.22 7.12 11.43
CA GLU A 143 -14.42 6.01 10.90
C GLU A 143 -14.40 4.83 11.86
N ARG A 144 -14.25 5.11 13.16
CA ARG A 144 -14.34 4.10 14.20
C ARG A 144 -15.74 3.46 14.19
N THR A 145 -16.82 4.23 14.24
CA THR A 145 -18.21 3.72 14.27
C THR A 145 -18.53 2.84 13.06
N ASN A 146 -18.08 3.26 11.89
CA ASN A 146 -18.25 2.52 10.64
C ASN A 146 -17.29 1.33 10.49
N LYS A 147 -16.37 1.15 11.45
CA LYS A 147 -15.29 0.16 11.43
C LYS A 147 -14.38 0.25 10.20
N ALA A 148 -14.26 1.43 9.62
CA ALA A 148 -13.58 1.64 8.34
C ALA A 148 -12.94 3.02 8.28
N LEU A 149 -11.62 3.04 8.01
CA LEU A 149 -10.89 4.21 7.52
C LEU A 149 -10.78 4.09 6.00
N ASN A 150 -11.58 4.90 5.29
CA ASN A 150 -11.60 4.90 3.83
C ASN A 150 -10.48 5.79 3.29
N LEU A 151 -9.66 5.23 2.40
CA LEU A 151 -8.45 5.83 1.87
C LEU A 151 -8.46 5.76 0.34
N VAL A 152 -7.72 6.68 -0.27
CA VAL A 152 -7.48 6.68 -1.71
C VAL A 152 -5.98 6.77 -1.94
N LEU A 153 -5.46 5.82 -2.72
CA LEU A 153 -4.12 5.89 -3.26
C LEU A 153 -4.21 6.51 -4.65
N SER A 154 -3.49 7.61 -4.86
CA SER A 154 -3.43 8.31 -6.16
C SER A 154 -2.04 8.19 -6.74
N LEU A 155 -1.93 7.64 -7.94
CA LEU A 155 -0.72 7.71 -8.74
C LEU A 155 -0.68 9.06 -9.48
N ARG A 156 0.48 9.71 -9.55
CA ARG A 156 0.68 11.01 -10.19
C ARG A 156 2.15 11.22 -10.60
N PRO A 157 2.48 12.20 -11.45
CA PRO A 157 3.87 12.59 -11.67
C PRO A 157 4.54 13.11 -10.38
N THR A 158 5.85 12.91 -10.21
CA THR A 158 6.61 13.42 -9.06
C THR A 158 6.66 14.95 -9.01
N SER A 159 6.46 15.61 -10.16
CA SER A 159 6.26 17.06 -10.24
C SER A 159 5.56 17.42 -11.55
N TYR A 160 5.00 18.63 -11.64
CA TYR A 160 4.41 19.15 -12.88
C TYR A 160 5.44 19.34 -14.02
N SER A 161 6.73 19.47 -13.69
CA SER A 161 7.80 19.59 -14.69
C SER A 161 8.51 18.27 -15.00
N THR A 162 8.25 17.21 -14.22
CA THR A 162 8.81 15.88 -14.47
C THR A 162 8.06 15.24 -15.62
N THR A 163 8.78 14.89 -16.69
CA THR A 163 8.23 14.00 -17.72
C THR A 163 8.30 12.57 -17.22
N ALA A 164 7.16 11.95 -16.93
CA ALA A 164 7.13 10.53 -16.59
C ALA A 164 7.62 9.69 -17.79
N THR A 165 8.44 8.68 -17.53
CA THR A 165 8.98 7.77 -18.55
C THR A 165 8.35 6.39 -18.40
N SER A 166 8.48 5.55 -19.42
CA SER A 166 8.01 4.17 -19.34
C SER A 166 8.80 3.40 -18.28
N GLY A 167 8.10 2.66 -17.43
CA GLY A 167 8.71 1.81 -16.42
C GLY A 167 7.72 1.33 -15.37
N THR A 168 8.13 0.35 -14.58
CA THR A 168 7.31 -0.22 -13.52
C THR A 168 7.32 0.65 -12.26
N PHE A 169 6.16 0.88 -11.68
CA PHE A 169 6.00 1.45 -10.35
C PHE A 169 5.72 0.32 -9.34
N ASN A 170 6.54 0.19 -8.31
CA ASN A 170 6.35 -0.72 -7.20
C ASN A 170 6.79 -0.06 -5.89
N GLY A 171 5.85 0.13 -4.97
CA GLY A 171 6.11 0.66 -3.64
C GLY A 171 5.25 -0.06 -2.61
N SER A 172 5.72 -0.12 -1.37
CA SER A 172 4.99 -0.76 -0.27
C SER A 172 4.67 0.24 0.83
N LEU A 173 3.45 0.16 1.36
CA LEU A 173 3.00 0.88 2.55
C LEU A 173 2.71 -0.12 3.67
N THR A 174 3.29 0.10 4.83
CA THR A 174 2.96 -0.60 6.07
C THR A 174 2.13 0.30 6.96
N PHE A 175 0.97 -0.18 7.37
CA PHE A 175 0.09 0.50 8.31
C PHE A 175 0.23 -0.13 9.70
N THR A 176 0.63 0.65 10.69
CA THR A 176 0.67 0.22 12.10
C THR A 176 -0.42 0.94 12.85
N THR A 177 -1.33 0.18 13.46
CA THR A 177 -2.48 0.75 14.19
C THR A 177 -2.38 0.43 15.67
N THR A 178 -2.49 1.47 16.50
CA THR A 178 -2.61 1.35 17.95
C THR A 178 -4.02 1.74 18.39
N TYR A 179 -4.53 1.09 19.43
CA TYR A 179 -5.91 1.27 19.90
C TYR A 179 -6.00 1.05 21.41
N GLN A 180 -7.05 1.63 22.01
CA GLN A 180 -7.40 1.51 23.43
C GLN A 180 -8.91 1.42 23.59
#